data_AF-A0A7M6DNC0-F1
#
_entry.id   AF-A0A7M6DNC0-F1
#
_cell.length_a   1.000
_cell.length_b   1.000
_cell.length_c   1.000
_cell.angle_alpha   90.00
_cell.angle_beta   90.00
_cell.angle_gamma   90.00
#
_symmetry.space_group_name_H-M   'P 1'
#
loop_
_entity.id
_entity.type
_entity.pdbx_description
1 polymer ?
#
loop_
_entity_poly.entity_id
_entity_poly.type
_entity_poly.pdbx_seq_one_letter_code
_entity_poly.pdbx_strand_id
1 'polypeptide(L)'
;MEDGGFNFVPASLKIKEYECIVCSHLLNEAMELPCTHMACQSCLWAWHQKPEANKYTDDTTEEEAYGCPECKASYTIAQARRSATADRLILNTMEVKCIMYIHGCPWTGLIKDYHTSHKTECSFSSVRCPFQGCDEIVHRALIEDHEENCSFRYSECPICNIHADWKSKDHVCMIPCPNKGCYELIEKSQLQHHAEYSCKTNLILCRWRQYGCLEELPRPEMVVHQAECEVTQIDYVIIDHYKEIISMKQEANKLNQKKLNEITPKHKELKLKAEQLRAEWEKFHQSESMVTTSDGRLRLVNFQDLLMLIQENDIINFMQYTSQSYRLVELLDENGDTLLHHATRYKRPDFVLWLIQFSEQYTQCKPNVKDHDGQNSAQIAVTVDCIPVLQVLLDNQPELLNEDRTSHGSTLLHMAIDLGFEEMAKYICSRVDVDVNVKDIFSKKPDDLKEVSKDVKRMIKNHR
;
A
#
# COMPACT_ATOMS: atom_id res chain seq x y z
N MET A 1 56.29 -9.55 12.35
CA MET A 1 55.91 -9.62 13.76
C MET A 1 54.40 -9.73 13.81
N GLU A 2 53.91 -10.95 13.65
CA GLU A 2 52.65 -11.39 14.23
C GLU A 2 53.07 -12.67 14.97
N ASP A 3 53.31 -12.52 16.26
CA ASP A 3 53.85 -13.58 17.10
C ASP A 3 52.82 -14.72 17.17
N GLY A 4 53.06 -15.75 16.36
CA GLY A 4 52.25 -16.96 16.22
C GLY A 4 52.35 -17.90 17.43
N GLY A 5 51.99 -17.39 18.61
CA GLY A 5 51.75 -18.20 19.80
C GLY A 5 50.30 -18.70 19.80
N PHE A 6 50.11 -20.01 19.82
CA PHE A 6 48.79 -20.58 20.08
C PHE A 6 48.34 -20.24 21.52
N ASN A 7 47.08 -19.83 21.69
CA ASN A 7 46.48 -19.69 23.01
C ASN A 7 46.04 -21.08 23.51
N PHE A 8 46.85 -21.70 24.37
CA PHE A 8 46.60 -23.06 24.88
C PHE A 8 45.49 -23.10 25.93
N VAL A 9 44.77 -24.23 25.99
CA VAL A 9 43.79 -24.50 27.06
C VAL A 9 44.53 -25.13 28.25
N PRO A 10 44.51 -24.52 29.46
CA PRO A 10 45.39 -24.89 30.58
C PRO A 10 45.12 -26.25 31.26
N ALA A 11 44.30 -27.14 30.67
CA ALA A 11 43.85 -28.38 31.31
C ALA A 11 44.54 -29.68 30.80
N SER A 12 45.43 -29.62 29.80
CA SER A 12 46.17 -30.78 29.32
C SER A 12 47.41 -31.04 30.19
N LEU A 13 47.25 -31.87 31.21
CA LEU A 13 48.23 -32.16 32.29
C LEU A 13 49.54 -32.92 31.87
N LYS A 14 50.02 -32.79 30.63
CA LYS A 14 51.27 -33.41 30.14
C LYS A 14 52.14 -32.50 29.26
N ILE A 15 52.20 -31.19 29.56
CA ILE A 15 52.92 -30.23 28.72
C ILE A 15 54.45 -30.35 28.88
N LYS A 16 54.96 -30.64 30.09
CA LYS A 16 56.40 -30.64 30.39
C LYS A 16 57.24 -31.63 29.57
N GLU A 17 56.69 -32.79 29.21
CA GLU A 17 57.42 -33.81 28.44
C GLU A 17 57.64 -33.39 26.97
N TYR A 18 56.89 -32.41 26.48
CA TYR A 18 56.95 -31.90 25.12
C TYR A 18 57.34 -30.42 25.07
N GLU A 19 57.98 -29.92 26.12
CA GLU A 19 58.60 -28.59 26.13
C GLU A 19 59.99 -28.66 25.50
N CYS A 20 60.30 -27.70 24.66
CA CYS A 20 61.62 -27.54 24.07
C CYS A 20 62.63 -27.14 25.16
N ILE A 21 63.73 -27.88 25.29
CA ILE A 21 64.82 -27.59 26.24
C ILE A 21 65.47 -26.21 26.03
N VAL A 22 65.27 -25.56 24.88
CA VAL A 22 65.89 -24.27 24.56
C VAL A 22 64.93 -23.09 24.79
N CYS A 23 63.70 -23.16 24.29
CA CYS A 23 62.74 -22.05 24.38
C CYS A 23 61.65 -22.24 25.42
N SER A 24 61.55 -23.42 26.04
CA SER A 24 60.52 -23.78 27.03
C SER A 24 59.08 -23.66 26.51
N HIS A 25 58.88 -23.58 25.19
CA HIS A 25 57.56 -23.68 24.55
C HIS A 25 57.35 -25.11 24.03
N LEU A 26 56.09 -25.44 23.71
CA LEU A 26 55.73 -26.71 23.07
C LEU A 26 56.58 -26.96 21.82
N LEU A 27 57.12 -28.18 21.68
CA LEU A 27 57.98 -28.54 20.57
C LEU A 27 57.28 -28.31 19.22
N ASN A 28 57.97 -27.59 18.33
CA ASN A 28 57.57 -27.42 16.94
C ASN A 28 58.65 -28.05 16.05
N GLU A 29 58.25 -29.01 15.23
CA GLU A 29 59.16 -29.89 14.49
C GLU A 29 60.19 -30.51 15.44
N ALA A 30 59.70 -31.37 16.33
CA ALA A 30 60.46 -31.91 17.44
C ALA A 30 61.70 -32.67 16.95
N MET A 31 62.88 -32.25 17.40
CA MET A 31 64.15 -32.92 17.18
C MET A 31 64.57 -33.63 18.44
N GLU A 32 64.74 -34.95 18.37
CA GLU A 32 65.21 -35.80 19.45
C GLU A 32 66.71 -36.04 19.29
N LEU A 33 67.44 -35.73 20.36
CA LEU A 33 68.87 -35.97 20.45
C LEU A 33 69.14 -37.41 20.93
N PRO A 34 70.34 -37.98 20.68
CA PRO A 34 70.71 -39.32 21.17
C PRO A 34 70.58 -39.50 22.69
N CYS A 35 70.66 -38.40 23.44
CA CYS A 35 70.46 -38.36 24.89
C CYS A 35 68.99 -38.27 25.32
N THR A 36 68.02 -38.45 24.41
CA THR A 36 66.56 -38.38 24.60
C THR A 36 65.97 -36.98 24.86
N HIS A 37 66.78 -35.94 25.03
CA HIS A 37 66.27 -34.57 25.12
C HIS A 37 65.73 -34.08 23.77
N MET A 38 64.64 -33.31 23.82
CA MET A 38 63.96 -32.78 22.64
C MET A 38 64.04 -31.26 22.55
N ALA A 39 64.23 -30.74 21.34
CA ALA A 39 64.20 -29.31 21.04
C ALA A 39 63.43 -29.04 19.74
N CYS A 40 62.90 -27.83 19.55
CA CYS A 40 62.35 -27.44 18.24
C CYS A 40 63.47 -27.41 17.20
N GLN A 41 63.18 -27.79 15.96
CA GLN A 41 64.16 -27.76 14.87
C GLN A 41 64.84 -26.39 14.73
N SER A 42 64.07 -25.31 14.77
CA SER A 42 64.59 -23.93 14.69
C SER A 42 65.47 -23.56 15.89
N CYS A 43 65.08 -23.99 17.09
CA CYS A 43 65.85 -23.74 18.31
C CYS A 43 67.18 -24.50 18.32
N LEU A 44 67.18 -25.75 17.85
CA LEU A 44 68.39 -26.55 17.75
C LEU A 44 69.34 -26.01 16.67
N TRP A 45 68.81 -25.57 15.53
CA TRP A 45 69.59 -24.90 14.50
C TRP A 45 70.23 -23.60 15.00
N ALA A 46 69.50 -22.81 15.79
CA ALA A 46 70.04 -21.62 16.43
C ALA A 46 71.11 -21.98 17.49
N TRP A 47 70.98 -23.11 18.20
CA TRP A 47 71.99 -23.60 19.13
C TRP A 47 73.30 -23.95 18.43
N HIS A 48 73.26 -24.64 17.28
CA HIS A 48 74.47 -25.01 16.51
C HIS A 48 75.31 -23.80 16.05
N GLN A 49 74.70 -22.62 15.97
CA GLN A 49 75.39 -21.39 15.60
C GLN A 49 76.08 -20.72 16.80
N LYS A 50 75.75 -21.10 18.04
CA LYS A 50 76.32 -20.50 19.25
C LYS A 50 77.73 -21.04 19.52
N PRO A 51 78.67 -20.19 19.97
CA PRO A 51 80.02 -20.62 20.33
C PRO A 51 80.04 -21.56 21.56
N GLU A 52 79.03 -21.48 22.43
CA GLU A 52 78.88 -22.31 23.62
C GLU A 52 78.31 -23.71 23.34
N ALA A 53 78.04 -24.05 22.08
CA ALA A 53 77.42 -25.32 21.68
C ALA A 53 78.33 -26.55 21.85
N ASN A 54 79.50 -26.42 22.50
CA ASN A 54 80.47 -27.48 22.75
C ASN A 54 80.83 -28.22 21.45
N LYS A 55 81.39 -27.47 20.50
CA LYS A 55 81.86 -27.98 19.20
C LYS A 55 83.17 -28.75 19.37
N TYR A 56 83.20 -30.01 18.97
CA TYR A 56 84.39 -30.85 18.91
C TYR A 56 84.44 -31.58 17.57
N THR A 57 85.62 -31.87 17.04
CA THR A 57 85.79 -32.76 15.89
C THR A 57 85.84 -34.19 16.41
N ASP A 58 84.94 -35.07 15.96
CA ASP A 58 85.02 -36.50 16.29
C ASP A 58 86.19 -37.11 15.50
N ASP A 59 87.26 -37.51 16.21
CA ASP A 59 88.50 -38.06 15.65
C ASP A 59 88.28 -39.32 14.78
N THR A 60 87.09 -39.91 14.81
CA THR A 60 86.77 -41.12 14.05
C THR A 60 85.98 -40.88 12.75
N THR A 61 85.28 -39.75 12.61
CA THR A 61 84.38 -39.51 11.46
C THR A 61 84.64 -38.18 10.75
N GLU A 62 85.52 -37.31 11.26
CA GLU A 62 85.74 -35.94 10.78
C GLU A 62 84.47 -35.06 10.79
N GLU A 63 83.37 -35.50 11.43
CA GLU A 63 82.13 -34.73 11.56
C GLU A 63 82.18 -33.81 12.80
N GLU A 64 81.55 -32.63 12.67
CA GLU A 64 81.37 -31.70 13.78
C GLU A 64 80.36 -32.27 14.81
N ALA A 65 80.82 -32.49 16.04
CA ALA A 65 80.01 -32.89 17.18
C ALA A 65 79.63 -31.67 18.04
N TYR A 66 78.41 -31.69 18.56
CA TYR A 66 77.77 -30.63 19.35
C TYR A 66 77.34 -31.19 20.71
N GLY A 67 77.37 -30.37 21.76
CA GLY A 67 76.83 -30.71 23.07
C GLY A 67 75.32 -30.45 23.18
N CYS A 68 74.58 -31.36 23.82
CA CYS A 68 73.18 -31.14 24.17
C CYS A 68 73.03 -29.91 25.08
N PRO A 69 72.09 -28.97 24.82
CA PRO A 69 71.87 -27.80 25.65
C PRO A 69 71.60 -28.10 27.13
N GLU A 70 70.95 -29.24 27.42
CA GLU A 70 70.53 -29.62 28.76
C GLU A 70 71.61 -30.45 29.49
N CYS A 71 72.01 -31.60 28.93
CA CYS A 71 72.91 -32.55 29.60
C CYS A 71 74.35 -32.55 29.07
N LYS A 72 74.66 -31.75 28.05
CA LYS A 72 75.98 -31.64 27.41
C LYS A 72 76.53 -32.91 26.74
N ALA A 73 75.73 -33.97 26.60
CA ALA A 73 76.09 -35.16 25.82
C ALA A 73 76.41 -34.78 24.36
N SER A 74 77.47 -35.35 23.79
CA SER A 74 77.88 -35.09 22.41
C SER A 74 76.95 -35.78 21.40
N TYR A 75 76.67 -35.11 20.29
CA TYR A 75 75.93 -35.65 19.15
C TYR A 75 76.35 -34.93 17.86
N THR A 76 76.28 -35.60 16.70
CA THR A 76 76.44 -34.93 15.40
C THR A 76 75.08 -34.48 14.85
N ILE A 77 75.07 -33.52 13.91
CA ILE A 77 73.82 -33.04 13.30
C ILE A 77 73.02 -34.20 12.69
N ALA A 78 73.69 -35.19 12.09
CA ALA A 78 73.05 -36.37 11.52
C ALA A 78 72.37 -37.29 12.57
N GLN A 79 72.83 -37.21 13.82
CA GLN A 79 72.27 -37.98 14.94
C GLN A 79 71.04 -37.30 15.57
N ALA A 80 70.87 -35.99 15.38
CA ALA A 80 69.65 -35.29 15.79
C ALA A 80 68.53 -35.60 14.79
N ARG A 81 67.55 -36.42 15.20
CA ARG A 81 66.50 -36.91 14.31
C ARG A 81 65.17 -36.25 14.64
N ARG A 82 64.38 -35.98 13.59
CA ARG A 82 63.00 -35.53 13.76
C ARG A 82 62.17 -36.64 14.40
N SER A 83 61.58 -36.35 15.55
CA SER A 83 60.72 -37.27 16.28
C SER A 83 59.30 -37.14 15.75
N ALA A 84 59.00 -37.91 14.70
CA ALA A 84 57.66 -37.96 14.12
C ALA A 84 56.60 -38.45 15.12
N THR A 85 56.99 -39.24 16.13
CA THR A 85 56.14 -39.66 17.24
C THR A 85 55.77 -38.49 18.14
N ALA A 86 56.74 -37.66 18.54
CA ALA A 86 56.47 -36.46 19.33
C ALA A 86 55.62 -35.46 18.54
N ASP A 87 55.96 -35.18 17.28
CA ASP A 87 55.16 -34.33 16.40
C ASP A 87 53.71 -34.84 16.30
N ARG A 88 53.51 -36.15 16.07
CA ARG A 88 52.17 -36.75 16.00
C ARG A 88 51.43 -36.67 17.33
N LEU A 89 52.09 -36.88 18.46
CA LEU A 89 51.43 -36.78 19.76
C LEU A 89 51.00 -35.35 20.02
N ILE A 90 51.90 -34.38 19.84
CA ILE A 90 51.60 -32.95 19.98
C ILE A 90 50.40 -32.54 19.12
N LEU A 91 50.41 -32.92 17.84
CA LEU A 91 49.31 -32.63 16.91
C LEU A 91 47.97 -33.26 17.32
N ASN A 92 47.99 -34.48 17.88
CA ASN A 92 46.78 -35.26 18.19
C ASN A 92 46.33 -35.18 19.66
N THR A 93 47.10 -34.58 20.57
CA THR A 93 46.75 -34.52 22.00
C THR A 93 46.64 -33.10 22.54
N MET A 94 47.28 -32.12 21.92
CA MET A 94 47.27 -30.75 22.43
C MET A 94 46.09 -29.97 21.86
N GLU A 95 45.30 -29.37 22.73
CA GLU A 95 44.19 -28.50 22.36
C GLU A 95 44.62 -27.02 22.36
N VAL A 96 44.25 -26.32 21.29
CA VAL A 96 44.52 -24.90 21.08
C VAL A 96 43.22 -24.15 20.77
N LYS A 97 43.17 -22.89 21.17
CA LYS A 97 42.13 -21.96 20.73
C LYS A 97 42.51 -21.39 19.36
N CYS A 98 41.50 -21.08 18.55
CA CYS A 98 41.71 -20.39 17.27
C CYS A 98 42.48 -19.07 17.46
N ILE A 99 43.31 -18.68 16.50
CA ILE A 99 44.01 -17.38 16.52
C ILE A 99 43.02 -16.20 16.57
N MET A 100 41.81 -16.36 16.00
CA MET A 100 40.74 -15.37 16.04
C MET A 100 39.82 -15.50 17.27
N TYR A 101 40.24 -16.23 18.31
CA TYR A 101 39.45 -16.38 19.54
C TYR A 101 39.14 -15.04 20.21
N ILE A 102 40.11 -14.11 20.20
CA ILE A 102 39.90 -12.74 20.72
C ILE A 102 38.88 -11.95 19.89
N HIS A 103 38.66 -12.33 18.63
CA HIS A 103 37.68 -11.74 17.71
C HIS A 103 36.37 -12.53 17.68
N GLY A 104 36.15 -13.42 18.64
CA GLY A 104 34.87 -14.10 18.86
C GLY A 104 34.78 -15.51 18.27
N CYS A 105 35.85 -16.06 17.67
CA CYS A 105 35.83 -17.44 17.22
C CYS A 105 35.79 -18.40 18.43
N PRO A 106 34.72 -19.20 18.62
CA PRO A 106 34.59 -20.07 19.78
C PRO A 106 35.40 -21.37 19.64
N TRP A 107 36.09 -21.58 18.51
CA TRP A 107 36.73 -22.85 18.20
C TRP A 107 37.91 -23.14 19.13
N THR A 108 37.83 -24.32 19.75
CA THR A 108 38.89 -24.95 20.54
C THR A 108 38.95 -26.41 20.15
N GLY A 109 40.13 -26.92 19.85
CA GLY A 109 40.30 -28.30 19.41
C GLY A 109 41.76 -28.68 19.25
N LEU A 110 42.02 -29.89 18.75
CA LEU A 110 43.37 -30.39 18.57
C LEU A 110 44.15 -29.56 17.55
N ILE A 111 45.47 -29.41 17.74
CA ILE A 111 46.33 -28.68 16.80
C ILE A 111 46.21 -29.24 15.38
N LYS A 112 46.10 -30.57 15.23
CA LYS A 112 45.87 -31.19 13.91
C LYS A 112 44.62 -30.64 13.23
N ASP A 113 43.50 -30.62 13.94
CA ASP A 113 42.21 -30.18 13.41
C ASP A 113 42.23 -28.68 13.07
N TYR A 114 42.99 -27.90 13.85
CA TYR A 114 43.25 -26.50 13.53
C TYR A 114 43.89 -26.36 12.15
N HIS A 115 44.97 -27.11 11.89
CA HIS A 115 45.71 -27.01 10.64
C HIS A 115 44.99 -27.63 9.44
N THR A 116 44.24 -28.71 9.64
CA THR A 116 43.63 -29.45 8.52
C THR A 116 42.34 -28.82 8.00
N SER A 117 41.52 -28.24 8.87
CA SER A 117 40.22 -27.70 8.46
C SER A 117 40.03 -26.27 8.96
N HIS A 118 40.16 -26.04 10.27
CA HIS A 118 39.70 -24.78 10.84
C HIS A 118 40.49 -23.55 10.37
N LYS A 119 41.81 -23.64 10.15
CA LYS A 119 42.63 -22.50 9.68
C LYS A 119 42.11 -21.92 8.36
N THR A 120 41.67 -22.79 7.44
CA THR A 120 41.13 -22.40 6.12
C THR A 120 39.63 -22.19 6.09
N GLU A 121 38.90 -22.58 7.14
CA GLU A 121 37.44 -22.50 7.21
C GLU A 121 36.92 -21.50 8.25
N CYS A 122 37.79 -20.97 9.13
CA CYS A 122 37.39 -20.04 10.18
C CYS A 122 36.58 -18.88 9.62
N SER A 123 35.31 -18.79 10.00
CA SER A 123 34.37 -17.79 9.49
C SER A 123 34.75 -16.36 9.91
N PHE A 124 35.53 -16.23 10.99
CA PHE A 124 36.01 -14.95 11.51
C PHE A 124 37.30 -14.47 10.84
N SER A 125 37.98 -15.31 10.04
CA SER A 125 39.18 -14.87 9.33
C SER A 125 38.81 -13.86 8.24
N SER A 126 39.61 -12.81 8.08
CA SER A 126 39.40 -11.83 7.02
C SER A 126 39.95 -12.34 5.68
N VAL A 127 39.17 -12.18 4.61
CA VAL A 127 39.52 -12.52 3.24
C VAL A 127 39.32 -11.31 2.33
N ARG A 128 40.14 -11.18 1.28
CA ARG A 128 39.97 -10.14 0.26
C ARG A 128 38.90 -10.58 -0.75
N CYS A 129 38.10 -9.64 -1.22
CA CYS A 129 37.16 -9.87 -2.32
C CYS A 129 37.88 -10.46 -3.56
N PRO A 130 37.32 -11.50 -4.22
CA PRO A 130 37.93 -12.10 -5.41
C PRO A 130 37.72 -11.27 -6.69
N PHE A 131 36.81 -10.29 -6.70
CA PHE A 131 36.50 -9.50 -7.89
C PHE A 131 37.59 -8.47 -8.20
N GLN A 132 38.07 -8.47 -9.45
CA GLN A 132 39.15 -7.60 -9.91
C GLN A 132 38.72 -6.12 -9.84
N GLY A 133 39.44 -5.33 -9.04
CA GLY A 133 39.13 -3.92 -8.80
C GLY A 133 38.35 -3.64 -7.50
N CYS A 134 37.95 -4.68 -6.75
CA CYS A 134 37.45 -4.54 -5.39
C CYS A 134 38.57 -4.79 -4.37
N ASP A 135 38.99 -3.75 -3.66
CA ASP A 135 40.04 -3.84 -2.62
C ASP A 135 39.48 -4.09 -1.20
N GLU A 136 38.19 -4.42 -1.07
CA GLU A 136 37.54 -4.66 0.22
C GLU A 136 38.02 -5.96 0.89
N ILE A 137 38.21 -5.89 2.20
CA ILE A 137 38.57 -7.02 3.06
C ILE A 137 37.40 -7.27 4.01
N VAL A 138 36.78 -8.44 3.92
CA VAL A 138 35.59 -8.81 4.70
C VAL A 138 35.85 -10.09 5.50
N HIS A 139 35.08 -10.32 6.57
CA HIS A 139 35.12 -11.60 7.26
C HIS A 139 34.64 -12.72 6.33
N ARG A 140 35.26 -13.89 6.38
CA ARG A 140 34.89 -15.05 5.56
C ARG A 140 33.41 -15.42 5.70
N ALA A 141 32.80 -15.21 6.86
CA ALA A 141 31.35 -15.40 7.06
C ALA A 141 30.47 -14.48 6.18
N LEU A 142 30.98 -13.31 5.81
CA LEU A 142 30.26 -12.24 5.10
C LEU A 142 30.71 -12.11 3.63
N ILE A 143 31.58 -13.02 3.16
CA ILE A 143 32.09 -12.95 1.79
C ILE A 143 30.98 -13.24 0.77
N GLU A 144 30.09 -14.20 1.04
CA GLU A 144 28.96 -14.52 0.16
C GLU A 144 28.03 -13.30 0.02
N ASP A 145 27.64 -12.68 1.14
CA ASP A 145 26.81 -11.47 1.16
C ASP A 145 27.49 -10.29 0.43
N HIS A 146 28.79 -10.13 0.63
CA HIS A 146 29.57 -9.12 -0.08
C HIS A 146 29.63 -9.42 -1.58
N GLU A 147 29.87 -10.67 -1.97
CA GLU A 147 29.97 -11.07 -3.38
C GLU A 147 28.68 -10.82 -4.14
N GLU A 148 27.53 -11.11 -3.53
CA GLU A 148 26.22 -10.83 -4.14
C GLU A 148 26.00 -9.34 -4.43
N ASN A 149 26.50 -8.48 -3.53
CA ASN A 149 26.31 -7.03 -3.56
C ASN A 149 27.53 -6.27 -4.09
N CYS A 150 28.59 -6.96 -4.52
CA CYS A 150 29.83 -6.32 -4.92
C CYS A 150 29.61 -5.53 -6.22
N SER A 151 29.96 -4.24 -6.21
CA SER A 151 29.84 -3.37 -7.39
C SER A 151 30.79 -3.76 -8.54
N PHE A 152 31.73 -4.67 -8.30
CA PHE A 152 32.67 -5.22 -9.27
C PHE A 152 32.34 -6.66 -9.68
N ARG A 153 31.19 -7.18 -9.24
CA ARG A 153 30.66 -8.46 -9.72
C ARG A 153 30.36 -8.34 -11.22
N TYR A 154 30.92 -9.24 -12.02
CA TYR A 154 30.61 -9.34 -13.45
C TYR A 154 29.13 -9.70 -13.65
N SER A 155 28.42 -9.03 -14.56
CA SER A 155 27.04 -9.36 -14.93
C SER A 155 26.95 -9.84 -16.38
N GLU A 156 26.08 -10.83 -16.63
CA GLU A 156 25.82 -11.31 -17.99
C GLU A 156 25.11 -10.25 -18.81
N CYS A 157 25.52 -10.05 -20.07
CA CYS A 157 24.78 -9.20 -20.98
C CYS A 157 23.39 -9.81 -21.22
N PRO A 158 22.27 -9.13 -20.89
CA PRO A 158 20.92 -9.68 -20.98
C PRO A 158 20.43 -9.93 -22.42
N ILE A 159 21.31 -9.72 -23.40
CA ILE A 159 21.01 -9.76 -24.82
C ILE A 159 21.71 -10.94 -25.51
N CYS A 160 23.01 -11.15 -25.29
CA CYS A 160 23.78 -12.25 -25.90
C CYS A 160 24.24 -13.31 -24.89
N ASN A 161 24.05 -13.10 -23.60
CA ASN A 161 24.50 -14.02 -22.54
C ASN A 161 26.01 -14.30 -22.52
N ILE A 162 26.83 -13.36 -23.03
CA ILE A 162 28.30 -13.42 -23.00
C ILE A 162 28.82 -12.36 -22.02
N HIS A 163 29.77 -12.76 -21.17
CA HIS A 163 30.38 -11.95 -20.11
C HIS A 163 30.96 -10.61 -20.64
N ALA A 164 30.49 -9.48 -20.11
CA ALA A 164 31.08 -8.18 -20.35
C ALA A 164 31.06 -7.32 -19.07
N ASP A 165 32.19 -6.65 -18.79
CA ASP A 165 32.31 -5.67 -17.72
C ASP A 165 31.22 -4.60 -17.85
N TRP A 166 30.32 -4.50 -16.85
CA TRP A 166 29.22 -3.52 -16.79
C TRP A 166 29.70 -2.05 -16.86
N LYS A 167 31.02 -1.79 -16.80
CA LYS A 167 31.60 -0.46 -16.92
C LYS A 167 32.20 -0.11 -18.28
N SER A 168 32.21 -0.99 -19.29
CA SER A 168 32.50 -0.57 -20.67
C SER A 168 31.22 -0.50 -21.50
N LYS A 169 30.93 0.67 -22.07
CA LYS A 169 29.84 0.87 -23.05
C LYS A 169 30.17 0.23 -24.42
N ASP A 170 31.13 -0.69 -24.48
CA ASP A 170 31.85 -1.07 -25.70
C ASP A 170 31.62 -2.54 -26.11
N HIS A 171 30.74 -3.29 -25.45
CA HIS A 171 30.38 -4.62 -25.92
C HIS A 171 29.48 -4.55 -27.17
N VAL A 172 30.00 -5.00 -28.30
CA VAL A 172 29.25 -5.18 -29.55
C VAL A 172 28.55 -6.54 -29.53
N CYS A 173 27.22 -6.51 -29.45
CA CYS A 173 26.39 -7.70 -29.29
C CYS A 173 26.06 -8.34 -30.65
N MET A 174 26.66 -9.50 -30.95
CA MET A 174 26.34 -10.29 -32.15
C MET A 174 25.28 -11.34 -31.83
N ILE A 175 24.19 -11.36 -32.60
CA ILE A 175 23.04 -12.26 -32.39
C ILE A 175 22.65 -12.95 -33.71
N PRO A 176 22.18 -14.21 -33.67
CA PRO A 176 21.67 -14.88 -34.87
C PRO A 176 20.40 -14.20 -35.39
N CYS A 177 20.24 -14.14 -36.71
CA CYS A 177 19.00 -13.67 -37.32
C CYS A 177 17.80 -14.52 -36.86
N PRO A 178 16.67 -13.91 -36.43
CA PRO A 178 15.49 -14.65 -35.97
C PRO A 178 14.70 -15.30 -37.13
N ASN A 179 14.98 -14.93 -38.38
CA ASN A 179 14.27 -15.47 -39.54
C ASN A 179 14.73 -16.89 -39.86
N LYS A 180 13.80 -17.85 -39.81
CA LYS A 180 14.05 -19.26 -40.13
C LYS A 180 14.76 -19.39 -41.49
N GLY A 181 15.90 -20.09 -41.51
CA GLY A 181 16.73 -20.28 -42.71
C GLY A 181 17.77 -19.18 -42.97
N CYS A 182 17.83 -18.12 -42.16
CA CYS A 182 18.98 -17.20 -42.13
C CYS A 182 19.90 -17.59 -40.97
N TYR A 183 21.16 -17.87 -41.29
CA TYR A 183 22.17 -18.32 -40.32
C TYR A 183 23.26 -17.28 -40.06
N GLU A 184 23.03 -16.02 -40.46
CA GLU A 184 23.99 -14.93 -40.25
C GLU A 184 23.97 -14.43 -38.80
N LEU A 185 25.17 -14.13 -38.27
CA LEU A 185 25.34 -13.42 -37.01
C LEU A 185 25.40 -11.93 -37.30
N ILE A 186 24.51 -11.17 -36.67
CA ILE A 186 24.28 -9.75 -36.95
C ILE A 186 24.47 -8.96 -35.67
N GLU A 187 25.13 -7.82 -35.77
CA GLU A 187 25.17 -6.88 -34.66
C GLU A 187 23.75 -6.46 -34.30
N LYS A 188 23.37 -6.49 -33.02
CA LYS A 188 22.00 -6.15 -32.61
C LYS A 188 21.53 -4.78 -33.12
N SER A 189 22.41 -3.79 -33.18
CA SER A 189 22.11 -2.46 -33.73
C SER A 189 21.75 -2.52 -35.22
N GLN A 190 22.30 -3.48 -35.96
CA GLN A 190 22.11 -3.71 -37.39
C GLN A 190 21.04 -4.77 -37.69
N LEU A 191 20.43 -5.41 -36.68
CA LEU A 191 19.45 -6.48 -36.90
C LEU A 191 18.26 -5.98 -37.73
N GLN A 192 17.76 -4.78 -37.42
CA GLN A 192 16.67 -4.16 -38.17
C GLN A 192 17.08 -3.89 -39.63
N HIS A 193 18.27 -3.32 -39.83
CA HIS A 193 18.78 -3.05 -41.17
C HIS A 193 18.98 -4.33 -41.98
N HIS A 194 19.53 -5.38 -41.37
CA HIS A 194 19.62 -6.70 -42.00
C HIS A 194 18.23 -7.22 -42.37
N ALA A 195 17.26 -7.24 -41.46
CA ALA A 195 15.91 -7.72 -41.74
C ALA A 195 15.25 -6.95 -42.92
N GLU A 196 15.36 -5.62 -42.91
CA GLU A 196 14.72 -4.72 -43.88
C GLU A 196 15.41 -4.64 -45.24
N TYR A 197 16.71 -4.94 -45.35
CA TYR A 197 17.45 -4.73 -46.62
C TYR A 197 18.26 -5.95 -47.10
N SER A 198 18.77 -6.79 -46.20
CA SER A 198 19.77 -7.81 -46.55
C SER A 198 19.31 -9.25 -46.34
N CYS A 199 18.33 -9.48 -45.46
CA CYS A 199 17.86 -10.80 -45.08
C CYS A 199 17.10 -11.44 -46.24
N LYS A 200 17.64 -12.55 -46.76
CA LYS A 200 17.06 -13.30 -47.88
C LYS A 200 15.79 -14.06 -47.51
N THR A 201 15.65 -14.46 -46.25
CA THR A 201 14.49 -15.21 -45.76
C THR A 201 13.40 -14.34 -45.14
N ASN A 202 13.65 -13.03 -45.00
CA ASN A 202 12.61 -12.12 -44.51
C ASN A 202 11.47 -12.06 -45.54
N LEU A 203 10.24 -12.25 -45.07
CA LEU A 203 9.05 -12.06 -45.88
C LEU A 203 8.86 -10.57 -46.11
N ILE A 204 8.82 -10.17 -47.37
CA ILE A 204 8.53 -8.80 -47.77
C ILE A 204 7.16 -8.74 -48.43
N LEU A 205 6.52 -7.57 -48.29
CA LEU A 205 5.21 -7.32 -48.88
C LEU A 205 5.36 -6.94 -50.36
N CYS A 206 4.43 -7.38 -51.20
CA CYS A 206 4.37 -6.92 -52.58
C CYS A 206 4.20 -5.39 -52.65
N ARG A 207 4.93 -4.72 -53.56
CA ARG A 207 4.85 -3.27 -53.75
C ARG A 207 3.46 -2.78 -54.19
N TRP A 208 2.62 -3.69 -54.69
CA TRP A 208 1.23 -3.42 -55.08
C TRP A 208 0.19 -3.80 -54.02
N ARG A 209 0.59 -4.05 -52.77
CA ARG A 209 -0.34 -4.41 -51.69
C ARG A 209 -1.48 -3.40 -51.49
N GLN A 210 -1.17 -2.11 -51.60
CA GLN A 210 -2.17 -1.04 -51.51
C GLN A 210 -3.23 -1.08 -52.63
N TYR A 211 -2.98 -1.84 -53.70
CA TYR A 211 -3.87 -2.03 -54.84
C TYR A 211 -4.51 -3.43 -54.88
N GLY A 212 -4.28 -4.27 -53.86
CA GLY A 212 -4.99 -5.55 -53.67
C GLY A 212 -4.13 -6.82 -53.71
N CYS A 213 -2.81 -6.74 -53.98
CA CYS A 213 -1.96 -7.93 -53.90
C CYS A 213 -1.65 -8.30 -52.44
N LEU A 214 -2.07 -9.48 -51.99
CA LEU A 214 -1.88 -9.92 -50.60
C LEU A 214 -0.63 -10.79 -50.39
N GLU A 215 0.21 -10.96 -51.42
CA GLU A 215 1.39 -11.83 -51.36
C GLU A 215 2.48 -11.29 -50.41
N GLU A 216 3.01 -12.21 -49.60
CA GLU A 216 4.10 -12.00 -48.64
C GLU A 216 5.14 -13.12 -48.81
N LEU A 217 6.25 -12.83 -49.47
CA LEU A 217 7.22 -13.83 -49.92
C LEU A 217 8.66 -13.45 -49.52
N PRO A 218 9.59 -14.41 -49.40
CA PRO A 218 11.01 -14.14 -49.24
C PRO A 218 11.55 -13.27 -50.38
N ARG A 219 12.57 -12.44 -50.13
CA ARG A 219 13.16 -11.55 -51.15
C ARG A 219 13.45 -12.21 -52.51
N PRO A 220 14.07 -13.39 -52.60
CA PRO A 220 14.35 -14.03 -53.89
C PRO A 220 13.08 -14.36 -54.69
N GLU A 221 12.04 -14.82 -54.00
CA GLU A 221 10.75 -15.16 -54.60
C GLU A 221 9.94 -13.90 -54.95
N MET A 222 10.06 -12.84 -54.14
CA MET A 222 9.42 -11.56 -54.41
C MET A 222 9.93 -10.90 -55.69
N VAL A 223 11.20 -11.10 -56.08
CA VAL A 223 11.72 -10.60 -57.36
C VAL A 223 10.99 -11.24 -58.53
N VAL A 224 10.70 -12.54 -58.44
CA VAL A 224 9.94 -13.28 -59.47
C VAL A 224 8.48 -12.84 -59.45
N HIS A 225 7.84 -12.82 -58.27
CA HIS A 225 6.47 -12.35 -58.11
C HIS A 225 6.30 -10.93 -58.65
N GLN A 226 7.24 -10.02 -58.43
CA GLN A 226 7.10 -8.64 -58.90
C GLN A 226 7.10 -8.51 -60.44
N ALA A 227 7.70 -9.45 -61.16
CA ALA A 227 7.67 -9.48 -62.63
C ALA A 227 6.35 -10.05 -63.18
N GLU A 228 5.69 -10.92 -62.41
CA GLU A 228 4.50 -11.68 -62.85
C GLU A 228 3.22 -11.28 -62.09
N CYS A 229 3.30 -10.33 -61.15
CA CYS A 229 2.20 -9.95 -60.28
C CYS A 229 0.98 -9.56 -61.10
N GLU A 230 -0.16 -10.20 -60.85
CA GLU A 230 -1.41 -9.96 -61.59
C GLU A 230 -1.86 -8.49 -61.53
N VAL A 231 -1.49 -7.77 -60.47
CA VAL A 231 -1.77 -6.33 -60.33
C VAL A 231 -0.96 -5.47 -61.33
N THR A 232 0.16 -5.96 -61.85
CA THR A 232 0.89 -5.29 -62.95
C THR A 232 0.21 -5.45 -64.30
N GLN A 233 -0.67 -6.45 -64.45
CA GLN A 233 -1.48 -6.63 -65.65
C GLN A 233 -2.71 -5.68 -65.67
N ILE A 234 -2.95 -4.96 -64.58
CA ILE A 234 -3.92 -3.87 -64.51
C ILE A 234 -3.26 -2.63 -65.15
N ASP A 235 -3.88 -2.09 -66.20
CA ASP A 235 -3.38 -0.94 -66.98
C ASP A 235 -2.93 0.23 -66.09
N TYR A 236 -1.78 0.83 -66.39
CA TYR A 236 -1.17 1.94 -65.62
C TYR A 236 -2.16 3.09 -65.36
N VAL A 237 -3.10 3.31 -66.29
CA VAL A 237 -4.18 4.30 -66.18
C VAL A 237 -5.06 4.05 -64.96
N ILE A 238 -5.42 2.80 -64.66
CA ILE A 238 -6.25 2.46 -63.51
C ILE A 238 -5.48 2.75 -62.21
N ILE A 239 -4.21 2.37 -62.15
CA ILE A 239 -3.34 2.61 -60.98
C ILE A 239 -3.22 4.11 -60.67
N ASP A 240 -3.12 4.98 -61.68
CA ASP A 240 -3.05 6.43 -61.48
C ASP A 240 -4.38 7.02 -60.98
N HIS A 241 -5.52 6.61 -61.53
CA HIS A 241 -6.83 7.02 -60.99
C HIS A 241 -7.02 6.57 -59.53
N TYR A 242 -6.57 5.36 -59.18
CA TYR A 242 -6.61 4.88 -57.79
C TYR A 242 -5.73 5.73 -56.85
N LYS A 243 -4.56 6.21 -57.31
CA LYS A 243 -3.71 7.12 -56.52
C LYS A 243 -4.41 8.45 -56.26
N GLU A 244 -5.04 9.03 -57.28
CA GLU A 244 -5.78 10.29 -57.13
C GLU A 244 -6.94 10.15 -56.14
N ILE A 245 -7.72 9.06 -56.23
CA ILE A 245 -8.80 8.79 -55.29
C ILE A 245 -8.29 8.68 -53.84
N ILE A 246 -7.15 8.02 -53.63
CA ILE A 246 -6.54 7.90 -52.29
C ILE A 246 -6.07 9.27 -51.78
N SER A 247 -5.44 10.08 -52.63
CA SER A 247 -5.04 11.45 -52.30
C SER A 247 -6.25 12.31 -51.89
N MET A 248 -7.33 12.30 -52.68
CA MET A 248 -8.55 13.05 -52.38
C MET A 248 -9.18 12.61 -51.06
N LYS A 249 -9.20 11.29 -50.77
CA LYS A 249 -9.70 10.76 -49.49
C LYS A 249 -8.87 11.24 -48.30
N GLN A 250 -7.55 11.29 -48.44
CA GLN A 250 -6.66 11.79 -47.38
C GLN A 250 -6.89 13.27 -47.10
N GLU A 251 -7.09 14.07 -48.13
CA GLU A 251 -7.39 15.50 -47.99
C GLU A 251 -8.76 15.75 -47.35
N ALA A 252 -9.78 14.99 -47.75
CA ALA A 252 -11.10 15.04 -47.13
C ALA A 252 -11.04 14.71 -45.63
N ASN A 253 -10.25 13.70 -45.25
CA ASN A 253 -10.05 13.33 -43.85
C ASN A 253 -9.34 14.43 -43.06
N LYS A 254 -8.28 15.05 -43.62
CA LYS A 254 -7.60 16.19 -42.98
C LYS A 254 -8.54 17.36 -42.75
N LEU A 255 -9.39 17.68 -43.73
CA LEU A 255 -10.37 18.77 -43.62
C LEU A 255 -11.42 18.47 -42.56
N ASN A 256 -11.94 17.23 -42.52
CA ASN A 256 -12.90 16.79 -41.51
C ASN A 256 -12.30 16.84 -40.10
N GLN A 257 -11.05 16.41 -39.94
CA GLN A 257 -10.37 16.44 -38.66
C GLN A 257 -10.11 17.88 -38.18
N LYS A 258 -9.78 18.79 -39.11
CA LYS A 258 -9.67 20.23 -38.80
C LYS A 258 -11.01 20.81 -38.31
N LYS A 259 -12.11 20.55 -39.03
CA LYS A 259 -13.46 20.97 -38.61
C LYS A 259 -13.85 20.38 -37.25
N LEU A 260 -13.51 19.11 -37.00
CA LEU A 260 -13.79 18.45 -35.73
C LEU A 260 -13.02 19.10 -34.57
N ASN A 261 -11.76 19.45 -34.78
CA ASN A 261 -10.91 20.14 -33.80
C ASN A 261 -11.41 21.58 -33.51
N GLU A 262 -12.10 22.23 -34.45
CA GLU A 262 -12.72 23.54 -34.25
C GLU A 262 -14.06 23.44 -33.49
N ILE A 263 -14.87 22.40 -33.74
CA ILE A 263 -16.19 22.22 -33.12
C ILE A 263 -16.09 21.67 -31.68
N THR A 264 -15.17 20.73 -31.44
CA THR A 264 -14.99 20.07 -30.13
C THR A 264 -14.81 21.03 -28.95
N PRO A 265 -13.96 22.08 -28.99
CA PRO A 265 -13.81 23.00 -27.87
C PRO A 265 -15.10 23.81 -27.63
N LYS A 266 -15.77 24.26 -28.69
CA LYS A 266 -17.03 25.00 -28.58
C LYS A 266 -18.16 24.14 -27.99
N HIS A 267 -18.23 22.87 -28.38
CA HIS A 267 -19.17 21.92 -27.78
C HIS A 267 -18.88 21.68 -26.30
N LYS A 268 -17.61 21.52 -25.93
CA LYS A 268 -17.19 21.35 -24.52
C LYS A 268 -17.54 22.57 -23.68
N GLU A 269 -17.31 23.77 -24.20
CA GLU A 269 -17.67 25.04 -23.54
C GLU A 269 -19.19 25.16 -23.33
N LEU A 270 -19.98 24.90 -24.38
CA LEU A 270 -21.45 24.95 -24.30
C LEU A 270 -22.00 23.91 -23.32
N LYS A 271 -21.41 22.72 -23.29
CA LYS A 271 -21.78 21.67 -22.34
C LYS A 271 -21.53 22.12 -20.90
N LEU A 272 -20.37 22.70 -20.62
CA LEU A 272 -20.05 23.22 -19.28
C LEU A 272 -21.01 24.35 -18.87
N LYS A 273 -21.32 25.29 -19.77
CA LYS A 273 -22.31 26.35 -19.51
C LYS A 273 -23.70 25.78 -19.21
N ALA A 274 -24.13 24.76 -19.94
CA ALA A 274 -25.41 24.11 -19.70
C ALA A 274 -25.46 23.40 -18.32
N GLU A 275 -24.37 22.75 -17.92
CA GLU A 275 -24.24 22.12 -16.60
C GLU A 275 -24.25 23.16 -15.47
N GLN A 276 -23.57 24.30 -15.65
CA GLN A 276 -23.60 25.42 -14.70
C GLN A 276 -25.00 25.99 -14.52
N LEU A 277 -25.68 26.32 -15.63
CA LEU A 277 -27.06 26.83 -15.60
C LEU A 277 -28.03 25.83 -14.96
N ARG A 278 -27.84 24.52 -15.19
CA ARG A 278 -28.64 23.49 -14.54
C ARG A 278 -28.42 23.49 -13.02
N ALA A 279 -27.17 23.58 -12.57
CA ALA A 279 -26.87 23.63 -11.15
C ALA A 279 -27.42 24.89 -10.48
N GLU A 280 -27.34 26.05 -11.15
CA GLU A 280 -27.97 27.30 -10.69
C GLU A 280 -29.49 27.17 -10.62
N TRP A 281 -30.11 26.61 -11.64
CA TRP A 281 -31.56 26.34 -11.68
C TRP A 281 -31.99 25.40 -10.56
N GLU A 282 -31.20 24.35 -10.28
CA GLU A 282 -31.53 23.38 -9.25
C GLU A 282 -31.37 23.94 -7.83
N LYS A 283 -30.37 24.80 -7.60
CA LYS A 283 -30.27 25.60 -6.37
C LYS A 283 -31.46 26.54 -6.20
N PHE A 284 -31.86 27.21 -7.28
CA PHE A 284 -33.02 28.09 -7.27
C PHE A 284 -34.32 27.34 -6.94
N HIS A 285 -34.52 26.15 -7.51
CA HIS A 285 -35.68 25.28 -7.24
C HIS A 285 -35.69 24.63 -5.86
N GLN A 286 -34.60 24.74 -5.08
CA GLN A 286 -34.56 24.26 -3.71
C GLN A 286 -35.18 25.25 -2.73
N SER A 287 -35.13 26.57 -3.00
CA SER A 287 -35.61 27.60 -2.08
C SER A 287 -36.86 28.33 -2.57
N GLU A 288 -37.08 28.38 -3.89
CA GLU A 288 -38.17 29.14 -4.51
C GLU A 288 -38.89 28.30 -5.57
N SER A 289 -40.15 28.64 -5.82
CA SER A 289 -40.96 28.00 -6.85
C SER A 289 -41.80 29.02 -7.59
N MET A 290 -41.96 28.79 -8.88
CA MET A 290 -42.80 29.62 -9.73
C MET A 290 -44.21 29.05 -9.75
N VAL A 291 -45.17 29.80 -9.23
CA VAL A 291 -46.58 29.42 -9.16
C VAL A 291 -47.44 30.40 -9.94
N THR A 292 -48.58 29.93 -10.41
CA THR A 292 -49.60 30.76 -11.06
C THR A 292 -50.55 31.28 -9.99
N THR A 293 -50.68 32.59 -9.87
CA THR A 293 -51.62 33.28 -8.99
C THR A 293 -53.06 33.18 -9.53
N SER A 294 -54.04 33.49 -8.69
CA SER A 294 -55.47 33.41 -9.05
C SER A 294 -55.88 34.32 -10.23
N ASP A 295 -55.12 35.39 -10.48
CA ASP A 295 -55.27 36.29 -11.64
C ASP A 295 -54.50 35.83 -12.90
N GLY A 296 -53.89 34.63 -12.86
CA GLY A 296 -53.20 34.03 -14.01
C GLY A 296 -51.77 34.51 -14.23
N ARG A 297 -51.18 35.28 -13.30
CA ARG A 297 -49.80 35.74 -13.39
C ARG A 297 -48.83 34.72 -12.77
N LEU A 298 -47.59 34.70 -13.25
CA LEU A 298 -46.53 33.91 -12.61
C LEU A 298 -45.93 34.72 -11.47
N ARG A 299 -45.83 34.10 -10.29
CA ARG A 299 -45.22 34.66 -9.08
C ARG A 299 -44.16 33.70 -8.56
N LEU A 300 -43.04 34.27 -8.15
CA LEU A 300 -42.05 33.57 -7.34
C LEU A 300 -42.52 33.51 -5.89
N VAL A 301 -42.61 32.29 -5.37
CA VAL A 301 -43.05 31.98 -4.01
C VAL A 301 -41.97 31.15 -3.34
N ASN A 302 -41.61 31.51 -2.11
CA ASN A 302 -40.68 30.77 -1.29
C ASN A 302 -41.36 30.31 0.02
N PHE A 303 -40.59 29.68 0.92
CA PHE A 303 -41.11 29.26 2.22
C PHE A 303 -41.70 30.42 3.03
N GLN A 304 -41.05 31.59 3.02
CA GLN A 304 -41.51 32.77 3.75
C GLN A 304 -42.84 33.31 3.22
N ASP A 305 -43.07 33.27 1.90
CA ASP A 305 -44.37 33.61 1.31
C ASP A 305 -45.48 32.69 1.83
N LEU A 306 -45.22 31.38 1.90
CA LEU A 306 -46.19 30.42 2.45
C LEU A 306 -46.45 30.66 3.94
N LEU A 307 -45.42 31.05 4.71
CA LEU A 307 -45.59 31.47 6.11
C LEU A 307 -46.48 32.71 6.24
N MET A 308 -46.28 33.72 5.39
CA MET A 308 -47.12 34.93 5.41
C MET A 308 -48.59 34.58 5.17
N LEU A 309 -48.90 33.65 4.26
CA LEU A 309 -50.28 33.22 4.02
C LEU A 309 -50.90 32.53 5.25
N ILE A 310 -50.13 31.72 6.00
CA ILE A 310 -50.59 31.12 7.26
C ILE A 310 -50.90 32.20 8.30
N GLN A 311 -49.99 33.19 8.43
CA GLN A 311 -50.15 34.31 9.37
C GLN A 311 -51.42 35.11 9.06
N GLU A 312 -51.59 35.47 7.78
CA GLU A 312 -52.71 36.25 7.26
C GLU A 312 -54.03 35.45 7.15
N ASN A 313 -53.99 34.14 7.37
CA ASN A 313 -55.12 33.21 7.25
C ASN A 313 -55.67 33.06 5.81
N ASP A 314 -54.82 33.22 4.80
CA ASP A 314 -55.19 33.07 3.39
C ASP A 314 -55.00 31.62 2.93
N ILE A 315 -55.95 30.76 3.32
CA ILE A 315 -55.92 29.33 2.97
C ILE A 315 -56.08 29.10 1.46
N ILE A 316 -56.78 29.99 0.74
CA ILE A 316 -57.07 29.80 -0.68
C ILE A 316 -55.78 29.89 -1.49
N ASN A 317 -55.02 30.97 -1.33
CA ASN A 317 -53.74 31.12 -2.01
C ASN A 317 -52.72 30.09 -1.51
N PHE A 318 -52.75 29.73 -0.22
CA PHE A 318 -51.89 28.69 0.32
C PHE A 318 -52.13 27.33 -0.36
N MET A 319 -53.38 26.89 -0.48
CA MET A 319 -53.74 25.65 -1.17
C MET A 319 -53.37 25.71 -2.66
N GLN A 320 -53.61 26.84 -3.32
CA GLN A 320 -53.25 27.04 -4.72
C GLN A 320 -51.74 26.97 -4.97
N TYR A 321 -50.91 27.55 -4.09
CA TYR A 321 -49.46 27.56 -4.26
C TYR A 321 -48.84 26.22 -3.89
N THR A 322 -49.28 25.61 -2.79
CA THR A 322 -48.76 24.30 -2.34
C THR A 322 -49.13 23.16 -3.29
N SER A 323 -50.30 23.21 -3.95
CA SER A 323 -50.66 22.22 -4.98
C SER A 323 -49.85 22.33 -6.27
N GLN A 324 -49.34 23.52 -6.60
CA GLN A 324 -48.45 23.74 -7.75
C GLN A 324 -46.98 23.44 -7.43
N SER A 325 -46.61 23.45 -6.15
CA SER A 325 -45.23 23.28 -5.71
C SER A 325 -45.12 22.58 -4.35
N TYR A 326 -45.15 21.26 -4.39
CA TYR A 326 -45.03 20.41 -3.20
C TYR A 326 -43.67 20.57 -2.48
N ARG A 327 -42.59 20.90 -3.19
CA ARG A 327 -41.23 20.95 -2.64
C ARG A 327 -41.05 22.04 -1.57
N LEU A 328 -41.79 23.14 -1.67
CA LEU A 328 -41.75 24.22 -0.67
C LEU A 328 -42.33 23.78 0.68
N VAL A 329 -43.22 22.78 0.67
CA VAL A 329 -43.84 22.21 1.88
C VAL A 329 -42.86 21.32 2.64
N GLU A 330 -41.81 20.82 1.98
CA GLU A 330 -40.77 19.98 2.60
C GLU A 330 -39.63 20.79 3.25
N LEU A 331 -39.64 22.11 3.12
CA LEU A 331 -38.60 22.94 3.68
C LEU A 331 -38.77 23.12 5.19
N LEU A 332 -37.63 23.36 5.83
CA LEU A 332 -37.53 23.75 7.23
C LEU A 332 -36.99 25.18 7.30
N ASP A 333 -37.43 25.93 8.30
CA ASP A 333 -36.78 27.20 8.62
C ASP A 333 -35.51 27.01 9.49
N GLU A 334 -34.93 28.13 9.93
CA GLU A 334 -33.71 28.16 10.75
C GLU A 334 -33.89 27.50 12.13
N ASN A 335 -35.12 27.36 12.62
CA ASN A 335 -35.47 26.70 13.87
C ASN A 335 -35.85 25.22 13.68
N GLY A 336 -35.77 24.71 12.44
CA GLY A 336 -36.24 23.37 12.11
C GLY A 336 -37.77 23.27 12.05
N ASP A 337 -38.48 24.40 12.02
CA ASP A 337 -39.94 24.41 11.95
C ASP A 337 -40.43 24.09 10.53
N THR A 338 -41.44 23.23 10.45
CA THR A 338 -42.20 22.93 9.23
C THR A 338 -43.33 23.95 9.06
N LEU A 339 -43.96 24.01 7.88
CA LEU A 339 -45.21 24.76 7.71
C LEU A 339 -46.31 24.30 8.67
N LEU A 340 -46.27 23.02 9.11
CA LEU A 340 -47.23 22.46 10.07
C LEU A 340 -46.98 23.00 11.49
N HIS A 341 -45.72 23.16 11.91
CA HIS A 341 -45.37 23.83 13.17
C HIS A 341 -45.89 25.28 13.16
N HIS A 342 -45.66 26.02 12.08
CA HIS A 342 -46.16 27.39 11.94
C HIS A 342 -47.69 27.45 11.95
N ALA A 343 -48.39 26.61 11.17
CA ALA A 343 -49.85 26.54 11.18
C ALA A 343 -50.42 26.24 12.58
N THR A 344 -49.71 25.41 13.36
CA THR A 344 -50.04 25.12 14.75
C THR A 344 -49.84 26.33 15.66
N ARG A 345 -48.66 26.98 15.59
CA ARG A 345 -48.36 28.18 16.40
C ARG A 345 -49.37 29.31 16.14
N TYR A 346 -49.81 29.47 14.89
CA TYR A 346 -50.84 30.44 14.49
C TYR A 346 -52.29 29.96 14.70
N LYS A 347 -52.50 28.78 15.30
CA LYS A 347 -53.82 28.23 15.63
C LYS A 347 -54.74 28.09 14.40
N ARG A 348 -54.20 27.57 13.29
CA ARG A 348 -54.90 27.45 12.00
C ARG A 348 -55.28 26.00 11.67
N PRO A 349 -56.41 25.47 12.15
CA PRO A 349 -56.78 24.07 11.96
C PRO A 349 -57.00 23.70 10.49
N ASP A 350 -57.50 24.60 9.64
CA ASP A 350 -57.73 24.34 8.21
C ASP A 350 -56.40 24.12 7.45
N PHE A 351 -55.37 24.89 7.79
CA PHE A 351 -54.02 24.73 7.24
C PHE A 351 -53.39 23.43 7.72
N VAL A 352 -53.56 23.10 9.01
CA VAL A 352 -53.09 21.84 9.60
C VAL A 352 -53.74 20.65 8.89
N LEU A 353 -55.06 20.68 8.68
CA LEU A 353 -55.79 19.64 7.98
C LEU A 353 -55.29 19.48 6.54
N TRP A 354 -55.13 20.59 5.80
CA TRP A 354 -54.59 20.58 4.44
C TRP A 354 -53.20 19.95 4.40
N LEU A 355 -52.27 20.40 5.26
CA LEU A 355 -50.90 19.89 5.29
C LEU A 355 -50.82 18.40 5.63
N ILE A 356 -51.66 17.91 6.54
CA ILE A 356 -51.73 16.49 6.89
C ILE A 356 -52.29 15.66 5.73
N GLN A 357 -53.32 16.14 5.03
CA GLN A 357 -53.85 15.45 3.85
C GLN A 357 -52.82 15.34 2.72
N PHE A 358 -51.90 16.29 2.60
CA PHE A 358 -50.77 16.23 1.67
C PHE A 358 -49.62 15.34 2.17
N SER A 359 -49.59 14.98 3.46
CA SER A 359 -48.47 14.28 4.11
C SER A 359 -48.32 12.80 3.76
N GLU A 360 -49.32 12.16 3.16
CA GLU A 360 -49.22 10.74 2.74
C GLU A 360 -48.07 10.50 1.74
N GLN A 361 -47.70 11.55 0.98
CA GLN A 361 -46.66 11.48 -0.05
C GLN A 361 -45.32 12.07 0.38
N TYR A 362 -45.26 12.87 1.45
CA TYR A 362 -44.10 13.71 1.78
C TYR A 362 -43.70 13.64 3.26
N THR A 363 -42.41 13.44 3.52
CA THR A 363 -41.90 13.06 4.85
C THR A 363 -41.95 14.21 5.86
N GLN A 364 -41.72 15.45 5.40
CA GLN A 364 -41.60 16.62 6.28
C GLN A 364 -42.94 17.27 6.66
N CYS A 365 -44.05 16.81 6.09
CA CYS A 365 -45.40 17.25 6.41
C CYS A 365 -46.04 16.44 7.56
N LYS A 366 -45.30 15.47 8.12
CA LYS A 366 -45.81 14.58 9.14
C LYS A 366 -45.86 15.28 10.50
N PRO A 367 -46.98 15.20 11.24
CA PRO A 367 -47.13 15.74 12.60
C PRO A 367 -46.07 15.34 13.63
N ASN A 368 -45.39 14.20 13.43
CA ASN A 368 -44.37 13.67 14.34
C ASN A 368 -42.95 14.24 14.09
N VAL A 369 -42.76 15.04 13.04
CA VAL A 369 -41.51 15.77 12.83
C VAL A 369 -41.26 16.69 14.02
N LYS A 370 -40.01 16.75 14.48
CA LYS A 370 -39.61 17.57 15.62
C LYS A 370 -38.81 18.78 15.16
N ASP A 371 -39.10 19.94 15.76
CA ASP A 371 -38.29 21.16 15.61
C ASP A 371 -36.95 21.04 16.36
N HIS A 372 -36.12 22.08 16.33
CA HIS A 372 -34.84 22.10 17.07
C HIS A 372 -35.00 22.05 18.60
N ASP A 373 -36.17 22.43 19.14
CA ASP A 373 -36.51 22.28 20.56
C ASP A 373 -36.96 20.84 20.90
N GLY A 374 -37.02 19.97 19.89
CA GLY A 374 -37.47 18.59 20.02
C GLY A 374 -38.99 18.47 20.13
N GLN A 375 -39.74 19.52 19.79
CA GLN A 375 -41.20 19.56 19.85
C GLN A 375 -41.82 19.15 18.52
N ASN A 376 -42.85 18.31 18.57
CA ASN A 376 -43.69 18.01 17.41
C ASN A 376 -44.92 18.93 17.36
N SER A 377 -45.71 18.84 16.28
CA SER A 377 -46.89 19.71 16.09
C SER A 377 -47.95 19.51 17.19
N ALA A 378 -48.13 18.31 17.72
CA ALA A 378 -49.10 18.05 18.80
C ALA A 378 -48.66 18.68 20.14
N GLN A 379 -47.36 18.64 20.45
CA GLN A 379 -46.77 19.26 21.63
C GLN A 379 -46.86 20.79 21.55
N ILE A 380 -46.59 21.38 20.38
CA ILE A 380 -46.79 22.82 20.14
C ILE A 380 -48.27 23.19 20.35
N ALA A 381 -49.22 22.38 19.86
CA ALA A 381 -50.66 22.63 20.01
C ALA A 381 -51.09 22.71 21.49
N VAL A 382 -50.50 21.89 22.36
CA VAL A 382 -50.70 21.96 23.81
C VAL A 382 -50.06 23.22 24.39
N THR A 383 -48.82 23.54 24.00
CA THR A 383 -48.09 24.73 24.47
C THR A 383 -48.83 26.03 24.15
N VAL A 384 -49.46 26.12 22.97
CA VAL A 384 -50.25 27.30 22.56
C VAL A 384 -51.71 27.26 23.03
N ASP A 385 -52.12 26.22 23.76
CA ASP A 385 -53.51 25.98 24.19
C ASP A 385 -54.52 26.08 23.04
N CYS A 386 -54.39 25.20 22.04
CA CYS A 386 -55.28 25.14 20.88
C CYS A 386 -55.89 23.74 20.68
N ILE A 387 -57.02 23.51 21.35
CA ILE A 387 -57.77 22.24 21.24
C ILE A 387 -58.17 21.92 19.79
N PRO A 388 -58.68 22.85 18.96
CA PRO A 388 -59.08 22.51 17.58
C PRO A 388 -57.93 21.98 16.72
N VAL A 389 -56.72 22.53 16.87
CA VAL A 389 -55.55 22.04 16.14
C VAL A 389 -55.11 20.68 16.68
N LEU A 390 -55.06 20.51 18.00
CA LEU A 390 -54.74 19.21 18.60
C LEU A 390 -55.76 18.14 18.19
N GLN A 391 -57.03 18.51 18.07
CA GLN A 391 -58.08 17.61 17.61
C GLN A 391 -57.84 17.13 16.18
N VAL A 392 -57.57 18.05 15.25
CA VAL A 392 -57.26 17.69 13.85
C VAL A 392 -56.04 16.77 13.78
N LEU A 393 -54.98 17.06 14.56
CA LEU A 393 -53.77 16.24 14.60
C LEU A 393 -54.06 14.82 15.07
N LEU A 394 -54.75 14.68 16.22
CA LEU A 394 -55.04 13.37 16.82
C LEU A 394 -56.11 12.57 16.08
N ASP A 395 -57.04 13.23 15.38
CA ASP A 395 -58.04 12.55 14.54
C ASP A 395 -57.40 11.92 13.30
N ASN A 396 -56.29 12.48 12.81
CA ASN A 396 -55.57 11.94 11.65
C ASN A 396 -54.36 11.06 12.05
N GLN A 397 -53.75 11.29 13.23
CA GLN A 397 -52.62 10.54 13.76
C GLN A 397 -52.73 10.34 15.28
N PRO A 398 -53.49 9.30 15.72
CA PRO A 398 -53.72 9.03 17.14
C PRO A 398 -52.46 8.71 17.95
N GLU A 399 -51.40 8.20 17.31
CA GLU A 399 -50.15 7.76 17.96
C GLU A 399 -49.42 8.91 18.67
N LEU A 400 -49.59 10.14 18.17
CA LEU A 400 -49.01 11.37 18.76
C LEU A 400 -49.44 11.60 20.21
N LEU A 401 -50.55 11.00 20.65
CA LEU A 401 -51.10 11.17 22.00
C LEU A 401 -50.13 10.68 23.08
N ASN A 402 -49.43 9.57 22.85
CA ASN A 402 -48.66 8.85 23.87
C ASN A 402 -47.20 8.57 23.48
N GLU A 403 -46.89 8.44 22.18
CA GLU A 403 -45.56 8.00 21.75
C GLU A 403 -44.51 9.11 21.82
N ASP A 404 -44.90 10.33 21.44
CA ASP A 404 -43.98 11.46 21.38
C ASP A 404 -43.79 12.12 22.74
N ARG A 405 -42.76 11.64 23.44
CA ARG A 405 -42.33 12.19 24.73
C ARG A 405 -41.45 13.42 24.52
N THR A 406 -41.61 14.38 25.43
CA THR A 406 -40.69 15.52 25.52
C THR A 406 -39.31 15.07 25.98
N SER A 407 -38.33 15.98 25.95
CA SER A 407 -37.00 15.80 26.56
C SER A 407 -37.04 15.40 28.05
N HIS A 408 -38.16 15.66 28.74
CA HIS A 408 -38.38 15.32 30.15
C HIS A 408 -39.20 14.03 30.32
N GLY A 409 -39.41 13.26 29.25
CA GLY A 409 -40.23 12.05 29.27
C GLY A 409 -41.74 12.31 29.43
N SER A 410 -42.17 13.58 29.41
CA SER A 410 -43.55 13.98 29.64
C SER A 410 -44.42 13.69 28.42
N THR A 411 -45.68 13.28 28.64
CA THR A 411 -46.71 13.15 27.60
C THR A 411 -47.47 14.47 27.40
N LEU A 412 -48.34 14.54 26.38
CA LEU A 412 -49.22 15.70 26.18
C LEU A 412 -50.09 16.00 27.41
N LEU A 413 -50.55 14.97 28.12
CA LEU A 413 -51.34 15.15 29.34
C LEU A 413 -50.51 15.77 30.48
N HIS A 414 -49.24 15.37 30.63
CA HIS A 414 -48.34 16.01 31.59
C HIS A 414 -48.16 17.50 31.25
N MET A 415 -47.91 17.82 29.98
CA MET A 415 -47.77 19.20 29.52
C MET A 415 -49.02 20.05 29.82
N ALA A 416 -50.21 19.55 29.47
CA ALA A 416 -51.45 20.29 29.70
C ALA A 416 -51.71 20.57 31.19
N ILE A 417 -51.35 19.62 32.06
CA ILE A 417 -51.46 19.78 33.52
C ILE A 417 -50.41 20.77 34.05
N ASP A 418 -49.15 20.59 33.68
CA ASP A 418 -48.04 21.44 34.16
C ASP A 418 -48.20 22.90 33.72
N LEU A 419 -48.78 23.13 32.53
CA LEU A 419 -49.12 24.46 32.02
C LEU A 419 -50.43 25.02 32.59
N GLY A 420 -51.21 24.22 33.33
CA GLY A 420 -52.48 24.64 33.93
C GLY A 420 -53.67 24.74 32.97
N PHE A 421 -53.57 24.14 31.78
CA PHE A 421 -54.63 24.16 30.76
C PHE A 421 -55.69 23.08 31.04
N GLU A 422 -56.63 23.41 31.93
CA GLU A 422 -57.62 22.44 32.42
C GLU A 422 -58.52 21.87 31.32
N GLU A 423 -59.05 22.71 30.42
CA GLU A 423 -59.92 22.24 29.33
C GLU A 423 -59.16 21.39 28.30
N MET A 424 -57.89 21.72 28.03
CA MET A 424 -56.99 20.89 27.24
C MET A 424 -56.76 19.53 27.90
N ALA A 425 -56.49 19.50 29.21
CA ALA A 425 -56.31 18.27 29.95
C ALA A 425 -57.59 17.41 29.99
N LYS A 426 -58.77 18.03 30.14
CA LYS A 426 -60.08 17.35 30.02
C LYS A 426 -60.29 16.78 28.62
N TYR A 427 -59.95 17.53 27.58
CA TYR A 427 -60.02 17.06 26.20
C TYR A 427 -59.12 15.84 25.97
N ILE A 428 -57.85 15.90 26.37
CA ILE A 428 -56.91 14.77 26.29
C ILE A 428 -57.44 13.57 27.08
N CYS A 429 -57.96 13.79 28.30
CA CYS A 429 -58.60 12.74 29.11
C CYS A 429 -59.94 12.25 28.55
N SER A 430 -60.54 12.90 27.54
CA SER A 430 -61.77 12.40 26.92
C SER A 430 -61.49 11.35 25.83
N ARG A 431 -60.25 11.31 25.32
CA ARG A 431 -59.79 10.29 24.37
C ARG A 431 -59.70 8.93 25.08
N VAL A 432 -60.17 7.88 24.42
CA VAL A 432 -60.18 6.51 24.98
C VAL A 432 -58.76 5.94 25.09
N ASP A 433 -57.88 6.33 24.17
CA ASP A 433 -56.54 5.73 24.02
C ASP A 433 -55.46 6.43 24.88
N VAL A 434 -55.84 7.34 25.78
CA VAL A 434 -54.88 8.11 26.59
C VAL A 434 -54.21 7.23 27.65
N ASP A 435 -52.87 7.15 27.65
CA ASP A 435 -52.14 6.45 28.70
C ASP A 435 -51.87 7.39 29.89
N VAL A 436 -52.70 7.23 30.93
CA VAL A 436 -52.61 8.01 32.17
C VAL A 436 -51.60 7.45 33.18
N ASN A 437 -50.90 6.37 32.86
CA ASN A 437 -49.96 5.71 33.76
C ASN A 437 -48.49 5.96 33.41
N VAL A 438 -48.21 6.69 32.32
CA VAL A 438 -46.86 7.10 31.93
C VAL A 438 -46.20 7.91 33.04
N LYS A 439 -44.93 7.64 33.30
CA LYS A 439 -44.12 8.38 34.25
C LYS A 439 -43.13 9.29 33.51
N ASP A 440 -43.01 10.53 33.97
CA ASP A 440 -41.94 11.45 33.54
C ASP A 440 -40.56 11.04 34.09
N ILE A 441 -39.51 11.82 33.77
CA ILE A 441 -38.16 11.60 34.30
C ILE A 441 -38.07 11.69 35.83
N PHE A 442 -39.03 12.35 36.48
CA PHE A 442 -39.13 12.45 37.94
C PHE A 442 -39.97 11.33 38.55
N SER A 443 -40.32 10.30 37.75
CA SER A 443 -41.16 9.17 38.14
C SER A 443 -42.58 9.55 38.57
N LYS A 444 -43.08 10.72 38.18
CA LYS A 444 -44.43 11.20 38.48
C LYS A 444 -45.38 10.83 37.35
N LYS A 445 -46.59 10.39 37.71
CA LYS A 445 -47.72 10.25 36.80
C LYS A 445 -48.46 11.58 36.66
N PRO A 446 -49.35 11.73 35.65
CA PRO A 446 -50.17 12.93 35.49
C PRO A 446 -50.97 13.30 36.76
N ASP A 447 -51.47 12.34 37.54
CA ASP A 447 -52.22 12.60 38.77
C ASP A 447 -51.36 12.97 39.99
N ASP A 448 -50.05 12.75 39.93
CA ASP A 448 -49.07 13.11 40.96
C ASP A 448 -48.63 14.59 40.87
N LEU A 449 -48.94 15.27 39.76
CA LEU A 449 -48.59 16.66 39.53
C LEU A 449 -49.36 17.60 40.47
N LYS A 450 -48.74 18.73 40.83
CA LYS A 450 -49.33 19.69 41.79
C LYS A 450 -50.50 20.47 41.19
N GLU A 451 -50.39 20.81 39.90
CA GLU A 451 -51.33 21.68 39.19
C GLU A 451 -52.60 20.96 38.71
N VAL A 452 -52.69 19.63 38.84
CA VAL A 452 -53.86 18.89 38.33
C VAL A 452 -55.12 19.13 39.15
N SER A 453 -56.16 19.61 38.46
CA SER A 453 -57.47 19.92 39.04
C SER A 453 -58.20 18.67 39.58
N LYS A 454 -59.16 18.87 40.49
CA LYS A 454 -59.96 17.76 41.05
C LYS A 454 -60.74 17.02 39.97
N ASP A 455 -61.22 17.74 38.96
CA ASP A 455 -62.01 17.16 37.87
C ASP A 455 -61.13 16.34 36.93
N VAL A 456 -59.95 16.85 36.56
CA VAL A 456 -58.97 16.10 35.74
C VAL A 456 -58.47 14.87 36.51
N LYS A 457 -58.16 14.98 37.81
CA LYS A 457 -57.83 13.82 38.67
C LYS A 457 -58.93 12.76 38.67
N ARG A 458 -60.20 13.17 38.67
CA ARG A 458 -61.33 12.23 38.61
C ARG A 458 -61.39 11.54 37.24
N MET A 459 -61.18 12.26 36.15
CA MET A 459 -61.14 11.68 34.80
C MET A 459 -59.98 10.69 34.63
N ILE A 460 -58.78 11.03 35.12
CA ILE A 460 -57.61 10.12 35.12
C ILE A 460 -57.93 8.83 35.87
N LYS A 461 -58.59 8.92 37.04
CA LYS A 461 -58.98 7.74 37.82
C LYS A 461 -60.01 6.86 37.11
N ASN A 462 -60.85 7.43 36.25
CA ASN A 462 -61.85 6.66 35.49
C ASN A 462 -61.22 5.86 34.33
N HIS A 463 -59.99 6.19 33.92
CA HIS A 463 -59.21 5.48 32.90
C HIS A 463 -58.34 4.34 33.46
N ARG A 464 -58.28 4.19 34.79
CA ARG A 464 -57.59 3.08 35.48
C ARG A 464 -58.56 1.93 35.72
#